data_AF-A0A183U3M2-F1
#
_entry.id   AF-A0A183U3M2-F1
#
_cell.length_a   1.000
_cell.length_b   1.000
_cell.length_c   1.000
_cell.angle_alpha   90.00
_cell.angle_beta   90.00
_cell.angle_gamma   90.00
#
_symmetry.space_group_name_H-M   'P 1'
#
loop_
_entity.id
_entity.type
_entity.pdbx_description
1 polymer ?
#
loop_
_entity_poly.entity_id
_entity_poly.type
_entity_poly.pdbx_seq_one_letter_code
_entity_poly.pdbx_strand_id
1 'polypeptide(L)'
;MKTGYADFNSFRHPHFTDNFSDSCDEKLPSVKSQVKLSLTHRLLNEFLSFCNAEQKSEMIDSLKDRIPEMVHTNDGSWVALRCIWDGTAKERKMIVKNFKSLVVKTCLEEFGHRVLIGIFDAVDDTVLVNKYIVQEIANEVRTVALNRFGERVLHYLVHPRDPRYFGKGSLDIFKKGDNNANSKKDAKERYAQLFAGIAKPLLTFIVANLNELLFDSLTALLVLSVLEPKCKLEPSF
;
A
#
# COMPACT_ATOMS: atom_id res chain seq x y z
N MET A 1 -29.33 -23.04 20.16
CA MET A 1 -27.98 -22.93 20.75
C MET A 1 -27.36 -21.62 20.28
N LYS A 2 -27.18 -20.66 21.19
CA LYS A 2 -26.54 -19.37 20.91
C LYS A 2 -25.06 -19.50 21.23
N THR A 3 -24.17 -19.32 20.25
CA THR A 3 -22.74 -19.17 20.48
C THR A 3 -22.44 -17.68 20.68
N GLY A 4 -21.99 -17.34 21.88
CA GLY A 4 -21.66 -15.97 22.26
C GLY A 4 -20.35 -15.51 21.61
N TYR A 5 -20.42 -14.41 20.87
CA TYR A 5 -19.25 -13.60 20.60
C TYR A 5 -19.01 -12.71 21.82
N ALA A 6 -17.82 -12.79 22.41
CA ALA A 6 -17.41 -11.85 23.45
C ALA A 6 -17.33 -10.44 22.85
N ASP A 7 -18.06 -9.52 23.46
CA ASP A 7 -18.08 -8.10 23.12
C ASP A 7 -16.75 -7.47 23.53
N PHE A 8 -15.87 -7.22 22.56
CA PHE A 8 -14.55 -6.60 22.77
C PHE A 8 -14.65 -5.13 23.28
N ASN A 9 -15.85 -4.54 23.33
CA ASN A 9 -16.06 -3.24 23.98
C ASN A 9 -15.92 -3.27 25.52
N SER A 10 -15.84 -4.45 26.12
CA SER A 10 -15.75 -4.61 27.58
C SER A 10 -14.36 -4.36 28.18
N PHE A 11 -13.32 -4.18 27.36
CA PHE A 11 -11.97 -3.81 27.81
C PHE A 11 -11.66 -2.31 27.65
N ARG A 12 -12.66 -1.44 27.80
CA ARG A 12 -12.42 0.01 27.97
C ARG A 12 -11.87 0.27 29.37
N HIS A 13 -10.55 0.26 29.51
CA HIS A 13 -9.90 0.93 30.63
C HIS A 13 -9.56 2.38 30.22
N PRO A 14 -10.23 3.40 30.80
CA PRO A 14 -10.00 4.81 30.48
C PRO A 14 -8.64 5.36 30.94
N HIS A 15 -7.73 4.52 31.44
CA HIS A 15 -6.43 4.91 31.98
C HIS A 15 -5.23 4.40 31.15
N PHE A 16 -5.45 3.75 30.01
CA PHE A 16 -4.33 3.29 29.17
C PHE A 16 -3.71 4.41 28.32
N THR A 17 -4.43 5.53 28.13
CA THR A 17 -3.98 6.69 27.35
C THR A 17 -3.06 7.62 28.12
N ASP A 18 -3.19 7.67 29.45
CA ASP A 18 -2.50 8.67 30.28
C ASP A 18 -1.07 8.23 30.66
N ASN A 19 -0.74 6.94 30.52
CA ASN A 19 0.60 6.42 30.80
C ASN A 19 1.46 6.22 29.54
N PHE A 20 0.90 6.41 28.34
CA PHE A 20 1.66 6.18 27.10
C PHE A 20 2.47 7.41 26.68
N SER A 21 2.00 8.64 26.99
CA SER A 21 2.81 9.86 26.82
C SER A 21 4.01 9.84 27.76
N ASP A 22 3.79 9.50 29.02
CA ASP A 22 4.80 9.59 30.07
C ASP A 22 5.82 8.44 29.99
N SER A 23 5.45 7.31 29.38
CA SER A 23 6.38 6.22 29.06
C SER A 23 7.21 6.46 27.80
N CYS A 24 6.87 7.45 26.96
CA CYS A 24 7.68 7.77 25.77
C CYS A 24 8.89 8.66 26.10
N ASP A 25 8.92 9.29 27.28
CA ASP A 25 10.06 10.07 27.77
C ASP A 25 11.16 9.19 28.40
N GLU A 26 10.83 7.96 28.79
CA GLU A 26 11.83 6.95 29.15
C GLU A 26 12.36 6.30 27.87
N LYS A 27 13.43 6.87 27.32
CA LYS A 27 14.17 6.42 26.12
C LYS A 27 13.88 4.96 25.76
N LEU A 28 12.85 4.76 24.93
CA LEU A 28 12.49 3.46 24.38
C LEU A 28 13.78 2.83 23.86
N PRO A 29 14.18 1.63 24.29
CA PRO A 29 15.45 1.03 23.90
C PRO A 29 15.49 0.88 22.39
N SER A 30 16.10 1.86 21.72
CA SER A 30 16.36 1.92 20.28
C SER A 30 15.27 1.22 19.43
N VAL A 31 14.21 1.97 19.08
CA VAL A 31 13.22 1.59 18.04
C VAL A 31 13.90 0.97 16.79
N LYS A 32 15.17 1.31 16.54
CA LYS A 32 16.03 0.81 15.46
C LYS A 32 16.14 -0.73 15.32
N SER A 33 16.01 -1.53 16.37
CA SER A 33 16.14 -3.01 16.24
C SER A 33 14.82 -3.78 16.29
N GLN A 34 13.71 -3.14 16.68
CA GLN A 34 12.45 -3.83 17.02
C GLN A 34 11.32 -3.66 16.00
N VAL A 35 11.44 -2.77 15.01
CA VAL A 35 10.39 -2.52 13.98
C VAL A 35 10.11 -3.73 13.08
N LYS A 36 10.85 -4.84 13.20
CA LYS A 36 10.52 -6.09 12.50
C LYS A 36 9.51 -6.96 13.27
N LEU A 37 9.25 -6.65 14.54
CA LEU A 37 8.40 -7.46 15.41
C LEU A 37 6.93 -7.09 15.21
N SER A 38 6.08 -8.11 15.03
CA SER A 38 4.64 -7.93 14.84
C SER A 38 3.96 -7.20 16.02
N LEU A 39 4.44 -7.40 17.25
CA LEU A 39 3.95 -6.68 18.43
C LEU A 39 4.19 -5.16 18.30
N THR A 40 5.37 -4.76 17.81
CA THR A 40 5.69 -3.35 17.57
C THR A 40 4.74 -2.75 16.53
N HIS A 41 4.43 -3.49 15.46
CA HIS A 41 3.48 -3.01 14.45
C HIS A 41 2.09 -2.74 15.03
N ARG A 42 1.60 -3.63 15.90
CA ARG A 42 0.30 -3.48 16.56
C ARG A 42 0.27 -2.25 17.46
N LEU A 43 1.29 -2.07 18.29
CA LEU A 43 1.42 -0.90 19.17
C LEU A 43 1.50 0.41 18.36
N LEU A 44 2.25 0.42 17.25
CA LEU A 44 2.32 1.58 16.35
C LEU A 44 0.98 1.89 15.68
N ASN A 45 0.24 0.86 15.24
CA ASN A 45 -1.06 1.04 14.62
C ASN A 45 -2.09 1.59 15.63
N GLU A 46 -2.05 1.12 16.87
CA GLU A 46 -2.88 1.63 17.96
C GLU A 46 -2.51 3.08 18.29
N PHE A 47 -1.23 3.39 18.48
CA PHE A 47 -0.75 4.75 18.71
C PHE A 47 -1.22 5.72 17.61
N LEU A 48 -1.01 5.39 16.33
CA LEU A 48 -1.43 6.22 15.20
C LEU A 48 -2.95 6.39 15.08
N SER A 49 -3.75 5.62 15.83
CA SER A 49 -5.21 5.75 15.89
C SER A 49 -5.69 6.76 16.92
N PHE A 50 -4.85 7.12 17.89
CA PHE A 50 -5.22 8.00 19.01
C PHE A 50 -4.30 9.21 19.18
N CYS A 51 -3.14 9.24 18.52
CA CYS A 51 -2.19 10.34 18.60
C CYS A 51 -2.74 11.65 18.00
N ASN A 52 -2.24 12.78 18.49
CA ASN A 52 -2.51 14.10 17.92
C ASN A 52 -1.68 14.35 16.63
N ALA A 53 -1.88 15.50 15.98
CA ALA A 53 -1.22 15.82 14.71
C ALA A 53 0.31 15.95 14.82
N GLU A 54 0.80 16.51 15.92
CA GLU A 54 2.23 16.71 16.19
C GLU A 54 2.93 15.36 16.39
N GLN A 55 2.40 14.55 17.30
CA GLN A 55 2.85 13.18 17.56
C GLN A 55 2.83 12.30 16.31
N LYS A 56 1.77 12.44 15.48
CA LYS A 56 1.69 11.74 14.20
C LYS A 56 2.83 12.15 13.27
N SER A 57 3.09 13.45 13.12
CA SER A 57 4.15 13.94 12.26
C SER A 57 5.53 13.45 12.71
N GLU A 58 5.81 13.47 14.01
CA GLU A 58 7.06 12.94 14.58
C GLU A 58 7.22 11.44 14.36
N MET A 59 6.12 10.69 14.49
CA MET A 59 6.11 9.25 14.24
C MET A 59 6.36 8.94 12.76
N ILE A 60 5.76 9.69 11.83
CA ILE A 60 6.03 9.55 10.39
C ILE A 60 7.49 9.86 10.08
N ASP A 61 8.04 10.95 10.63
CA ASP A 61 9.44 11.31 10.42
C ASP A 61 10.39 10.23 10.94
N SER A 62 10.07 9.59 12.06
CA SER A 62 10.84 8.50 12.66
C SER A 62 10.76 7.18 11.89
N LEU A 63 9.64 6.91 11.21
CA LEU A 63 9.38 5.63 10.54
C LEU A 63 9.69 5.65 9.02
N LYS A 64 9.78 6.83 8.39
CA LYS A 64 9.87 6.99 6.92
C LYS A 64 10.96 6.14 6.24
N ASP A 65 12.05 5.85 6.96
CA ASP A 65 13.19 5.09 6.43
C ASP A 65 13.06 3.57 6.58
N ARG A 66 12.04 3.10 7.30
CA ARG A 66 11.90 1.69 7.71
C ARG A 66 10.56 1.07 7.36
N ILE A 67 9.72 1.81 6.63
CA ILE A 67 8.43 1.33 6.14
C ILE A 67 8.53 -0.07 5.48
N PRO A 68 9.52 -0.37 4.61
CA PRO A 68 9.62 -1.71 4.01
C PRO A 68 9.79 -2.86 5.01
N GLU A 69 10.31 -2.60 6.21
CA GLU A 69 10.54 -3.63 7.23
C GLU A 69 9.25 -4.12 7.90
N MET A 70 8.18 -3.33 7.84
CA MET A 70 6.92 -3.59 8.57
C MET A 70 5.76 -4.06 7.69
N VAL A 71 5.86 -3.93 6.37
CA VAL A 71 4.71 -4.13 5.45
C VAL A 71 4.19 -5.57 5.37
N HIS A 72 4.95 -6.55 5.89
CA HIS A 72 4.62 -7.97 5.81
C HIS A 72 3.58 -8.43 6.85
N THR A 73 3.10 -7.54 7.74
CA THR A 73 1.98 -7.84 8.65
C THR A 73 0.80 -6.90 8.40
N ASN A 74 -0.40 -7.33 8.80
CA ASN A 74 -1.60 -6.50 8.67
C ASN A 74 -1.46 -5.14 9.39
N ASP A 75 -1.01 -5.12 10.65
CA ASP A 75 -0.84 -3.87 11.39
C ASP A 75 0.26 -2.99 10.79
N GLY A 76 1.40 -3.58 10.42
CA GLY A 76 2.55 -2.82 9.93
C GLY A 76 2.28 -2.20 8.57
N SER A 77 1.48 -2.87 7.74
CA SER A 77 0.99 -2.30 6.51
C SER A 77 -0.05 -1.17 6.73
N TRP A 78 -0.88 -1.22 7.78
CA TRP A 78 -1.74 -0.09 8.14
C TRP A 78 -0.95 1.12 8.60
N VAL A 79 0.11 0.90 9.40
CA VAL A 79 1.07 1.94 9.78
C VAL A 79 1.68 2.56 8.54
N ALA A 80 2.19 1.73 7.62
CA ALA A 80 2.77 2.19 6.35
C ALA A 80 1.81 3.05 5.52
N LEU A 81 0.55 2.61 5.36
CA LEU A 81 -0.47 3.36 4.62
C LEU A 81 -0.74 4.73 5.25
N ARG A 82 -0.86 4.81 6.58
CA ARG A 82 -1.03 6.10 7.27
C ARG A 82 0.19 7.00 7.09
N CYS A 83 1.40 6.46 7.18
CA CYS A 83 2.62 7.23 6.92
C CYS A 83 2.67 7.77 5.48
N ILE A 84 2.14 7.02 4.50
CA ILE A 84 2.04 7.48 3.11
C ILE A 84 0.98 8.57 2.98
N TRP A 85 -0.23 8.35 3.49
CA TRP A 85 -1.35 9.27 3.33
C TRP A 85 -1.16 10.58 4.10
N ASP A 86 -0.67 10.53 5.32
CA ASP A 86 -0.48 11.70 6.17
C ASP A 86 0.91 12.35 6.00
N GLY A 87 1.87 11.63 5.41
CA GLY A 87 3.23 12.13 5.19
C GLY A 87 3.31 13.24 4.14
N THR A 88 4.28 14.13 4.32
CA THR A 88 4.67 15.19 3.39
C THR A 88 5.33 14.63 2.13
N ALA A 89 5.49 15.48 1.10
CA ALA A 89 6.24 15.12 -0.10
C ALA A 89 7.68 14.65 0.19
N LYS A 90 8.33 15.19 1.24
CA LYS A 90 9.67 14.79 1.66
C LYS A 90 9.68 13.37 2.22
N GLU A 91 8.77 13.04 3.13
CA GLU A 91 8.69 11.70 3.72
C GLU A 91 8.28 10.66 2.69
N ARG A 92 7.27 10.94 1.86
CA ARG A 92 6.85 10.06 0.76
C ARG A 92 8.02 9.73 -0.17
N LYS A 93 8.85 10.72 -0.50
CA LYS A 93 10.05 10.52 -1.32
C LYS A 93 11.05 9.57 -0.65
N MET A 94 11.25 9.67 0.66
CA MET A 94 12.10 8.75 1.41
C MET A 94 11.51 7.34 1.42
N ILE A 95 10.22 7.20 1.74
CA ILE A 95 9.49 5.93 1.75
C ILE A 95 9.66 5.20 0.41
N VAL A 96 9.36 5.88 -0.71
CA VAL A 96 9.47 5.31 -2.07
C VAL A 96 10.90 4.83 -2.37
N LYS A 97 11.93 5.61 -2.00
CA LYS A 97 13.33 5.22 -2.23
C LYS A 97 13.75 4.00 -1.42
N ASN A 98 13.25 3.86 -0.20
CA ASN A 98 13.60 2.73 0.67
C ASN A 98 12.98 1.40 0.20
N PHE A 99 11.97 1.43 -0.67
CA PHE A 99 11.46 0.22 -1.33
C PHE A 99 12.37 -0.34 -2.42
N LYS A 100 13.37 0.42 -2.89
CA LYS A 100 14.30 -0.04 -3.94
C LYS A 100 14.85 -1.42 -3.59
N SER A 101 14.91 -2.33 -4.57
CA SER A 101 15.33 -3.73 -4.45
C SER A 101 14.42 -4.63 -3.61
N LEU A 102 13.35 -4.09 -3.02
CA LEU A 102 12.37 -4.83 -2.22
C LEU A 102 10.98 -4.83 -2.87
N VAL A 103 10.82 -4.17 -4.03
CA VAL A 103 9.51 -3.94 -4.67
C VAL A 103 8.87 -5.25 -5.07
N VAL A 104 9.60 -6.11 -5.79
CA VAL A 104 9.07 -7.39 -6.28
C VAL A 104 8.65 -8.24 -5.10
N LYS A 105 9.51 -8.40 -4.08
CA LYS A 105 9.16 -9.10 -2.85
C LYS A 105 7.87 -8.54 -2.23
N THR A 106 7.77 -7.22 -2.12
CA THR A 106 6.60 -6.54 -1.53
C THR A 106 5.32 -6.75 -2.35
N CYS A 107 5.40 -6.86 -3.68
CA CYS A 107 4.26 -7.21 -4.53
C CYS A 107 3.69 -8.59 -4.19
N LEU A 108 4.55 -9.54 -3.82
CA LEU A 108 4.16 -10.93 -3.55
C LEU A 108 3.65 -11.16 -2.11
N GLU A 109 3.68 -10.12 -1.27
CA GLU A 109 3.27 -10.19 0.14
C GLU A 109 1.77 -9.90 0.31
N GLU A 110 1.12 -10.65 1.22
CA GLU A 110 -0.31 -10.51 1.50
C GLU A 110 -0.71 -9.11 1.97
N PHE A 111 0.14 -8.44 2.74
CA PHE A 111 -0.10 -7.09 3.22
C PHE A 111 0.80 -6.04 2.56
N GLY A 112 1.91 -6.47 1.96
CA GLY A 112 2.85 -5.57 1.30
C GLY A 112 2.29 -4.97 0.01
N HIS A 113 1.57 -5.77 -0.79
CA HIS A 113 1.06 -5.31 -2.10
C HIS A 113 0.15 -4.09 -1.97
N ARG A 114 -0.70 -4.03 -0.92
CA ARG A 114 -1.58 -2.89 -0.68
C ARG A 114 -0.83 -1.61 -0.30
N VAL A 115 0.39 -1.70 0.25
CA VAL A 115 1.23 -0.52 0.53
C VAL A 115 1.73 0.11 -0.77
N LEU A 116 2.14 -0.71 -1.75
CA LEU A 116 2.52 -0.22 -3.08
C LEU A 116 1.32 0.43 -3.79
N ILE A 117 0.13 -0.14 -3.66
CA ILE A 117 -1.10 0.48 -4.16
C ILE A 117 -1.36 1.83 -3.48
N GLY A 118 -1.20 1.93 -2.16
CA GLY A 118 -1.31 3.19 -1.43
C GLY A 118 -0.30 4.26 -1.89
N ILE A 119 0.89 3.85 -2.33
CA ILE A 119 1.88 4.76 -2.95
C ILE A 119 1.34 5.29 -4.28
N PHE A 120 0.76 4.43 -5.13
CA PHE A 120 0.17 4.85 -6.41
C PHE A 120 -0.98 5.86 -6.22
N ASP A 121 -1.75 5.70 -5.15
CA ASP A 121 -2.88 6.58 -4.82
C ASP A 121 -2.46 7.95 -4.31
N ALA A 122 -1.32 8.05 -3.62
CA ALA A 122 -0.98 9.24 -2.83
C ALA A 122 0.25 10.02 -3.32
N VAL A 123 1.23 9.38 -3.97
CA VAL A 123 2.49 10.06 -4.29
C VAL A 123 2.43 10.76 -5.64
N ASP A 124 2.47 12.10 -5.61
CA ASP A 124 2.37 12.93 -6.81
C ASP A 124 3.65 12.96 -7.66
N ASP A 125 4.82 12.68 -7.07
CA ASP A 125 6.08 12.52 -7.79
C ASP A 125 6.11 11.17 -8.52
N THR A 126 5.32 11.06 -9.58
CA THR A 126 5.18 9.86 -10.41
C THR A 126 6.46 9.51 -11.15
N VAL A 127 7.35 10.47 -11.40
CA VAL A 127 8.69 10.21 -11.97
C VAL A 127 9.51 9.39 -10.98
N LEU A 128 9.49 9.75 -9.70
CA LEU A 128 10.12 8.97 -8.63
C LEU A 128 9.49 7.58 -8.49
N VAL A 129 8.16 7.50 -8.42
CA VAL A 129 7.45 6.22 -8.29
C VAL A 129 7.76 5.31 -9.47
N ASN A 130 7.74 5.85 -10.69
CA ASN A 130 8.10 5.08 -11.88
C ASN A 130 9.52 4.53 -11.77
N LYS A 131 10.49 5.40 -11.43
CA LYS A 131 11.90 5.03 -11.35
C LYS A 131 12.20 3.93 -10.33
N TYR A 132 11.61 4.00 -9.14
CA TYR A 132 11.98 3.11 -8.02
C TYR A 132 11.03 1.93 -7.83
N ILE A 133 9.78 2.02 -8.28
CA ILE A 133 8.77 0.98 -8.06
C ILE A 133 8.35 0.37 -9.39
N VAL A 134 7.79 1.17 -10.31
CA VAL A 134 7.20 0.62 -11.54
C VAL A 134 8.25 -0.04 -12.44
N GLN A 135 9.47 0.50 -12.51
CA GLN A 135 10.56 -0.13 -13.28
C GLN A 135 11.01 -1.48 -12.71
N GLU A 136 11.01 -1.66 -11.38
CA GLU A 136 11.32 -2.98 -10.79
C GLU A 136 10.21 -4.00 -11.11
N ILE A 137 8.95 -3.57 -11.07
CA ILE A 137 7.81 -4.40 -11.51
C ILE A 137 7.94 -4.72 -13.01
N ALA A 138 8.32 -3.75 -13.83
CA ALA A 138 8.49 -3.91 -15.28
C ALA A 138 9.57 -4.93 -15.67
N ASN A 139 10.62 -5.05 -14.86
CA ASN A 139 11.69 -6.01 -15.09
C ASN A 139 11.30 -7.44 -14.69
N GLU A 140 10.33 -7.58 -13.78
CA GLU A 140 9.90 -8.86 -13.20
C GLU A 140 8.40 -9.13 -13.42
N VAL A 141 7.83 -8.65 -14.54
CA VAL A 141 6.38 -8.71 -14.82
C VAL A 141 5.85 -10.14 -14.72
N ARG A 142 6.59 -11.14 -15.22
CA ARG A 142 6.18 -12.55 -15.14
C ARG A 142 6.02 -13.01 -13.69
N THR A 143 7.03 -12.73 -12.86
CA THR A 143 7.03 -13.08 -11.43
C THR A 143 5.87 -12.43 -10.70
N VAL A 144 5.59 -11.16 -10.99
CA VAL A 144 4.51 -10.40 -10.36
C VAL A 144 3.14 -10.88 -10.87
N ALA A 145 2.97 -11.10 -12.18
CA ALA A 145 1.70 -11.50 -12.78
C ALA A 145 1.22 -12.89 -12.35
N LEU A 146 2.16 -13.83 -12.12
CA LEU A 146 1.84 -15.21 -11.74
C LEU A 146 1.68 -15.40 -10.22
N ASN A 147 1.60 -14.32 -9.45
CA ASN A 147 1.39 -14.34 -8.01
C ASN A 147 0.05 -13.70 -7.64
N ARG A 148 -0.68 -14.32 -6.70
CA ARG A 148 -2.03 -13.92 -6.24
C ARG A 148 -2.16 -12.59 -5.49
N PHE A 149 -1.04 -11.92 -5.22
CA PHE A 149 -1.00 -10.56 -4.70
C PHE A 149 -0.33 -9.60 -5.68
N GLY A 150 0.67 -10.09 -6.42
CA GLY A 150 1.39 -9.32 -7.43
C GLY A 150 0.50 -8.93 -8.61
N GLU A 151 -0.36 -9.84 -9.08
CA GLU A 151 -1.34 -9.57 -10.12
C GLU A 151 -2.26 -8.40 -9.74
N ARG A 152 -2.63 -8.25 -8.46
CA ARG A 152 -3.44 -7.12 -7.97
C ARG A 152 -2.71 -5.80 -8.15
N VAL A 153 -1.39 -5.76 -7.93
CA VAL A 153 -0.58 -4.56 -8.18
C VAL A 153 -0.63 -4.18 -9.66
N LEU A 154 -0.53 -5.16 -10.56
CA LEU A 154 -0.64 -4.94 -12.00
C LEU A 154 -2.04 -4.49 -12.41
N HIS A 155 -3.10 -5.15 -11.91
CA HIS A 155 -4.48 -4.73 -12.14
C HIS A 155 -4.72 -3.29 -11.71
N TYR A 156 -4.18 -2.88 -10.57
CA TYR A 156 -4.34 -1.52 -10.08
C TYR A 156 -3.63 -0.48 -10.97
N LEU A 157 -2.48 -0.83 -11.56
CA LEU A 157 -1.79 0.02 -12.54
C LEU A 157 -2.55 0.12 -13.87
N VAL A 158 -3.31 -0.91 -14.26
CA VAL A 158 -4.07 -0.95 -15.52
C VAL A 158 -5.43 -0.25 -15.37
N HIS A 159 -6.19 -0.66 -14.36
CA HIS A 159 -7.53 -0.19 -14.00
C HIS A 159 -7.60 0.05 -12.47
N PRO A 160 -7.19 1.24 -12.01
CA PRO A 160 -7.18 1.55 -10.59
C PRO A 160 -8.60 1.50 -10.02
N ARG A 161 -8.73 0.87 -8.84
CA ARG A 161 -10.00 0.75 -8.08
C ARG A 161 -11.16 0.07 -8.82
N ASP A 162 -10.87 -0.76 -9.80
CA ASP A 162 -11.91 -1.51 -10.52
C ASP A 162 -12.65 -2.48 -9.57
N PRO A 163 -13.97 -2.31 -9.35
CA PRO A 163 -14.73 -3.15 -8.42
C PRO A 163 -14.85 -4.62 -8.87
N ARG A 164 -14.54 -4.93 -10.14
CA ARG A 164 -14.45 -6.30 -10.65
C ARG A 164 -13.28 -7.08 -10.02
N TYR A 165 -12.23 -6.35 -9.62
CA TYR A 165 -11.00 -6.91 -9.05
C TYR A 165 -10.87 -6.64 -7.56
N PHE A 166 -11.29 -5.45 -7.14
CA PHE A 166 -11.19 -5.01 -5.76
C PHE A 166 -12.57 -5.00 -5.14
N GLY A 167 -12.86 -6.03 -4.34
CA GLY A 167 -14.09 -6.07 -3.55
C GLY A 167 -14.18 -4.89 -2.58
N LYS A 168 -15.41 -4.60 -2.12
CA LYS A 168 -15.71 -3.44 -1.26
C LYS A 168 -14.73 -3.27 -0.09
N GLY A 169 -14.42 -4.35 0.63
CA GLY A 169 -13.50 -4.30 1.77
C GLY A 169 -12.06 -3.88 1.41
N SER A 170 -11.57 -4.22 0.22
CA SER A 170 -10.25 -3.75 -0.25
C SER A 170 -10.30 -2.28 -0.67
N LEU A 171 -11.36 -1.87 -1.37
CA LEU A 171 -11.55 -0.47 -1.78
C LEU A 171 -11.71 0.45 -0.56
N ASP A 172 -12.42 0.00 0.48
CA ASP A 172 -12.63 0.75 1.71
C ASP A 172 -11.31 1.04 2.45
N ILE A 173 -10.25 0.22 2.25
CA ILE A 173 -8.91 0.53 2.76
C ILE A 173 -8.37 1.77 2.05
N PHE A 174 -8.34 1.75 0.72
CA PHE A 174 -7.73 2.82 -0.09
C PHE A 174 -8.49 4.13 0.00
N LYS A 175 -9.81 4.08 0.14
CA LYS A 175 -10.66 5.26 0.37
C LYS A 175 -10.26 6.07 1.61
N LYS A 176 -9.64 5.46 2.62
CA LYS A 176 -9.17 6.18 3.81
C LYS A 176 -8.02 7.15 3.54
N GLY A 177 -7.29 6.96 2.43
CA GLY A 177 -6.22 7.85 2.00
C GLY A 177 -6.65 8.97 1.05
N ASP A 178 -7.91 8.99 0.64
CA ASP A 178 -8.42 9.97 -0.31
C ASP A 178 -8.47 11.37 0.30
N ASN A 179 -8.29 12.39 -0.55
CA ASN A 179 -8.35 13.80 -0.16
C ASN A 179 -7.40 14.18 0.99
N ASN A 180 -6.30 13.44 1.16
CA ASN A 180 -5.29 13.76 2.16
C ASN A 180 -4.61 15.10 1.88
N ALA A 181 -3.97 15.67 2.90
CA ALA A 181 -3.43 17.02 2.86
C ALA A 181 -2.29 17.23 1.83
N ASN A 182 -1.63 16.17 1.39
CA ASN A 182 -0.37 16.26 0.63
C ASN A 182 -0.46 15.70 -0.80
N SER A 183 -1.57 15.09 -1.20
CA SER A 183 -1.85 14.67 -2.58
C SER A 183 -2.66 15.75 -3.29
N LYS A 184 -2.01 16.48 -4.20
CA LYS A 184 -2.57 17.61 -4.95
C LYS A 184 -2.79 17.32 -6.42
N LYS A 185 -2.05 16.37 -6.99
CA LYS A 185 -2.24 15.93 -8.38
C LYS A 185 -3.57 15.20 -8.53
N ASP A 186 -4.26 15.46 -9.63
CA ASP A 186 -5.46 14.72 -10.01
C ASP A 186 -5.18 13.21 -10.09
N ALA A 187 -6.13 12.40 -9.61
CA ALA A 187 -5.97 10.96 -9.56
C ALA A 187 -5.84 10.35 -10.96
N LYS A 188 -6.66 10.80 -11.94
CA LYS A 188 -6.60 10.30 -13.32
C LYS A 188 -5.25 10.63 -13.95
N GLU A 189 -4.72 11.83 -13.72
CA GLU A 189 -3.38 12.23 -14.19
C GLU A 189 -2.26 11.36 -13.58
N ARG A 190 -2.31 11.15 -12.26
CA ARG A 190 -1.32 10.32 -11.55
C ARG A 190 -1.30 8.89 -12.10
N TYR A 191 -2.45 8.25 -12.25
CA TYR A 191 -2.51 6.89 -12.80
C TYR A 191 -2.09 6.82 -14.26
N ALA A 192 -2.43 7.80 -15.09
CA ALA A 192 -2.01 7.84 -16.48
C ALA A 192 -0.47 7.83 -16.59
N GLN A 193 0.21 8.61 -15.74
CA GLN A 193 1.68 8.68 -15.69
C GLN A 193 2.32 7.38 -15.18
N LEU A 194 1.70 6.71 -14.20
CA LEU A 194 2.18 5.42 -13.69
C LEU A 194 1.98 4.31 -14.71
N PHE A 195 0.81 4.24 -15.35
CA PHE A 195 0.51 3.26 -16.38
C PHE A 195 1.47 3.39 -17.58
N ALA A 196 1.80 4.61 -17.99
CA ALA A 196 2.76 4.84 -19.07
C ALA A 196 4.13 4.18 -18.79
N GLY A 197 4.53 4.06 -17.52
CA GLY A 197 5.78 3.42 -17.11
C GLY A 197 5.80 1.90 -17.25
N ILE A 198 4.64 1.23 -17.22
CA ILE A 198 4.52 -0.25 -17.26
C ILE A 198 3.90 -0.78 -18.55
N ALA A 199 3.19 0.06 -19.31
CA ALA A 199 2.36 -0.36 -20.44
C ALA A 199 3.12 -1.22 -21.47
N LYS A 200 4.29 -0.74 -21.94
CA LYS A 200 5.08 -1.46 -22.95
C LYS A 200 5.63 -2.79 -22.43
N PRO A 201 6.32 -2.86 -21.27
CA PRO A 201 6.76 -4.13 -20.68
C PRO A 201 5.62 -5.13 -20.48
N LEU A 202 4.48 -4.67 -19.95
CA LEU A 202 3.32 -5.52 -19.68
C LEU A 202 2.70 -6.08 -20.97
N LEU A 203 2.50 -5.23 -21.98
CA LEU A 203 1.99 -5.67 -23.29
C LEU A 203 2.96 -6.65 -23.97
N THR A 204 4.26 -6.38 -23.88
CA THR A 204 5.29 -7.28 -24.45
C THR A 204 5.24 -8.65 -23.79
N PHE A 205 5.12 -8.70 -22.46
CA PHE A 205 4.95 -9.94 -21.71
C PHE A 205 3.67 -10.69 -22.11
N ILE A 206 2.53 -9.98 -22.19
CA ILE A 206 1.25 -10.59 -22.56
C ILE A 206 1.30 -11.17 -23.97
N VAL A 207 1.79 -10.42 -24.97
CA VAL A 207 1.87 -10.89 -26.35
C VAL A 207 2.78 -12.13 -26.47
N ALA A 208 3.91 -12.14 -25.76
CA ALA A 208 4.85 -13.25 -25.79
C ALA A 208 4.30 -14.54 -25.12
N ASN A 209 3.35 -14.41 -24.19
CA ASN A 209 2.86 -15.55 -23.39
C ASN A 209 1.33 -15.73 -23.49
N LEU A 210 0.69 -15.15 -24.51
CA LEU A 210 -0.77 -14.99 -24.55
C LEU A 210 -1.53 -16.30 -24.37
N ASN A 211 -1.09 -17.36 -25.05
CA ASN A 211 -1.72 -18.67 -24.94
C ASN A 211 -1.65 -19.24 -23.51
N GLU A 212 -0.52 -19.10 -22.81
CA GLU A 212 -0.40 -19.55 -21.41
C GLU A 212 -1.33 -18.74 -20.50
N LEU A 213 -1.32 -17.42 -20.65
CA LEU A 213 -2.04 -16.50 -19.76
C LEU A 213 -3.57 -16.57 -19.94
N LEU A 214 -4.07 -16.83 -21.16
CA LEU A 214 -5.51 -16.90 -21.42
C LEU A 214 -6.20 -18.07 -20.74
N PHE A 215 -5.48 -19.17 -20.48
CA PHE A 215 -6.04 -20.38 -19.88
C PHE A 215 -5.70 -20.53 -18.39
N ASP A 216 -4.95 -19.58 -17.82
CA ASP A 216 -4.67 -19.52 -16.40
C ASP A 216 -5.69 -18.64 -15.66
N SER A 217 -6.26 -19.14 -14.57
CA SER A 217 -7.37 -18.49 -13.87
C SER A 217 -6.99 -17.17 -13.21
N LEU A 218 -5.70 -16.99 -12.88
CA LEU A 218 -5.17 -15.79 -12.29
C LEU A 218 -4.94 -14.70 -13.35
N THR A 219 -4.27 -15.06 -14.44
CA THR A 219 -3.78 -14.11 -15.44
C THR A 219 -4.74 -13.83 -16.60
N ALA A 220 -5.72 -14.70 -16.85
CA ALA A 220 -6.72 -14.47 -17.91
C ALA A 220 -7.47 -13.14 -17.72
N LEU A 221 -7.76 -12.80 -16.47
CA LEU A 221 -8.40 -11.53 -16.12
C LEU A 221 -7.46 -10.33 -16.32
N LEU A 222 -6.16 -10.49 -16.05
CA LEU A 222 -5.16 -9.45 -16.34
C LEU A 222 -5.06 -9.19 -17.84
N VAL A 223 -5.08 -10.24 -18.66
CA VAL A 223 -5.14 -10.11 -20.13
C VAL A 223 -6.39 -9.34 -20.55
N LEU A 224 -7.56 -9.71 -20.05
CA LEU A 224 -8.81 -8.98 -20.33
C LEU A 224 -8.68 -7.49 -19.95
N SER A 225 -8.18 -7.20 -18.76
CA SER A 225 -7.99 -5.82 -18.28
C SER A 225 -7.06 -5.02 -19.16
N VAL A 226 -5.98 -5.61 -19.67
CA VAL A 226 -5.02 -4.88 -20.51
C VAL A 226 -5.58 -4.61 -21.90
N LEU A 227 -6.41 -5.52 -22.44
CA LEU A 227 -7.03 -5.38 -23.76
C LEU A 227 -8.28 -4.50 -23.76
N GLU A 228 -8.92 -4.32 -22.61
CA GLU A 228 -10.09 -3.47 -22.48
C GLU A 228 -9.75 -1.99 -22.78
N PRO A 229 -10.56 -1.31 -23.62
CA PRO A 229 -10.37 0.10 -23.87
C PRO A 229 -10.60 0.89 -22.59
N LYS A 230 -9.64 1.74 -22.22
CA LYS A 230 -9.62 2.53 -20.98
C LYS A 230 -10.76 3.55 -20.82
N CYS A 231 -11.70 3.60 -21.76
CA CYS A 231 -12.64 4.70 -21.96
C CYS A 231 -13.97 4.56 -21.20
N LYS A 232 -14.13 3.64 -20.22
CA LYS A 232 -15.44 3.43 -19.55
C LYS A 232 -15.42 3.21 -18.03
N LEU A 233 -14.34 3.50 -17.34
CA LEU A 233 -14.33 3.47 -15.86
C LEU A 233 -14.28 4.91 -15.35
N GLU A 234 -15.40 5.62 -15.47
CA GLU A 234 -15.67 6.73 -14.55
C GLU A 234 -15.70 6.11 -13.14
N PRO A 235 -14.82 6.52 -12.22
CA PRO A 235 -14.99 6.15 -10.83
C PRO A 235 -16.31 6.77 -10.40
N SER A 236 -17.29 5.94 -10.04
CA SER A 236 -18.41 6.40 -9.22
C SER A 236 -17.82 6.83 -7.87
N PHE A 237 -17.45 8.11 -7.79
CA PHE A 237 -17.03 8.77 -6.56
C PHE A 237 -18.20 8.83 -5.58
#